data_AF-A0A241VV28-F1
#
_entry.id   AF-A0A241VV28-F1
#
_cell.length_a   1.000
_cell.length_b   1.000
_cell.length_c   1.000
_cell.angle_alpha   90.00
_cell.angle_beta   90.00
_cell.angle_gamma   90.00
#
_symmetry.space_group_name_H-M   'P 1'
#
loop_
_entity.id
_entity.type
_entity.pdbx_description
1 polymer ?
#
loop_
_entity_poly.entity_id
_entity_poly.type
_entity_poly.pdbx_seq_one_letter_code
_entity_poly.pdbx_strand_id
1 'polypeptide(L)'
;MTINNPRFRDIEIRAPRGTTLNAKSWLTEAPLRMLMNNLDPDVAENPKELVVYGGIGRAARDWQCFDKIVETLKNLEDDETLLVQSGKPVGVFK
;
A
#
# COMPACT_ATOMS: atom_id res chain seq x y z
N MET A 1 -20.40 19.41 10.23
CA MET A 1 -20.20 18.16 9.46
C MET A 1 -18.72 18.06 9.12
N THR A 2 -17.94 17.34 9.92
CA THR A 2 -16.56 17.00 9.52
C THR A 2 -16.67 16.03 8.36
N ILE A 3 -16.33 16.49 7.16
CA ILE A 3 -16.23 15.64 5.98
C ILE A 3 -15.07 14.69 6.26
N ASN A 4 -15.37 13.43 6.55
CA ASN A 4 -14.38 12.40 6.77
C ASN A 4 -13.76 12.08 5.40
N ASN A 5 -12.63 12.70 5.06
CA ASN A 5 -11.96 12.47 3.79
C ASN A 5 -11.25 11.10 3.84
N PRO A 6 -11.75 10.07 3.12
CA PRO A 6 -11.18 8.73 3.20
C PRO A 6 -9.77 8.64 2.60
N ARG A 7 -9.32 9.71 1.92
CA ARG A 7 -8.00 9.80 1.30
C ARG A 7 -6.99 10.57 2.14
N PHE A 8 -7.38 11.30 3.18
CA PHE A 8 -6.42 12.01 4.02
C PHE A 8 -6.18 11.25 5.34
N ARG A 9 -4.91 11.01 5.67
CA ARG A 9 -4.49 10.49 6.98
C ARG A 9 -3.14 11.11 7.33
N ASP A 10 -3.05 11.69 8.53
CA ASP A 10 -1.84 12.37 9.00
C ASP A 10 -0.85 11.37 9.61
N ILE A 11 -0.20 10.58 8.75
CA ILE A 11 0.84 9.61 9.12
C ILE A 11 2.00 9.67 8.13
N GLU A 12 3.16 9.21 8.56
CA GLU A 12 4.30 8.96 7.69
C GLU A 12 4.43 7.45 7.44
N ILE A 13 4.54 7.07 6.16
CA ILE A 13 4.77 5.69 5.74
C ILE A 13 6.20 5.60 5.24
N ARG A 14 6.93 4.55 5.63
CA ARG A 14 8.26 4.24 5.09
C ARG A 14 8.38 2.75 4.90
N ALA A 15 9.06 2.34 3.85
CA ALA A 15 9.27 0.92 3.60
C ALA A 15 10.18 0.29 4.66
N PRO A 16 9.84 -0.90 5.19
CA PRO A 16 10.72 -1.69 6.04
C PRO A 16 12.09 -1.91 5.42
N ARG A 17 13.14 -1.90 6.25
CA ARG A 17 14.54 -2.04 5.84
C ARG A 17 15.18 -3.28 6.48
N GLY A 18 16.33 -3.69 5.96
CA GLY A 18 17.04 -4.88 6.44
C GLY A 18 16.47 -6.19 5.89
N THR A 19 16.94 -7.31 6.45
CA THR A 19 16.66 -8.67 5.95
C THR A 19 15.49 -9.37 6.65
N THR A 20 14.93 -8.78 7.71
CA THR A 20 13.76 -9.32 8.41
C THR A 20 12.49 -9.14 7.57
N LEU A 21 11.72 -10.21 7.40
CA LEU A 21 10.46 -10.20 6.65
C LEU A 21 9.28 -9.76 7.53
N ASN A 22 8.33 -9.07 6.92
CA ASN A 22 7.01 -8.75 7.48
C ASN A 22 5.88 -9.56 6.81
N ALA A 23 6.13 -10.05 5.59
CA ALA A 23 5.30 -11.00 4.85
C ALA A 23 5.92 -12.41 4.85
N LYS A 24 5.22 -13.38 4.24
CA LYS A 24 5.61 -14.80 4.27
C LYS A 24 6.83 -15.16 3.42
N SER A 25 7.11 -14.39 2.37
CA SER A 25 8.26 -14.61 1.50
C SER A 25 8.79 -13.29 0.93
N TRP A 26 9.96 -13.33 0.30
CA TRP A 26 10.49 -12.16 -0.42
C TRP A 26 9.59 -11.71 -1.58
N LEU A 27 8.85 -12.63 -2.19
CA LEU A 27 7.94 -12.32 -3.30
C LEU A 27 6.72 -11.51 -2.84
N THR A 28 6.28 -11.66 -1.59
CA THR A 28 5.18 -10.87 -1.00
C THR A 28 5.69 -9.68 -0.19
N GLU A 29 6.90 -9.76 0.37
CA GLU A 29 7.58 -8.64 1.04
C GLU A 29 7.98 -7.53 0.05
N ALA A 30 8.46 -7.89 -1.14
CA ALA A 30 8.88 -6.93 -2.15
C ALA A 30 7.76 -5.95 -2.55
N PRO A 31 6.56 -6.39 -3.00
CA PRO A 31 5.47 -5.47 -3.32
C PRO A 31 4.98 -4.69 -2.09
N LEU A 32 5.03 -5.27 -0.88
CA LEU A 32 4.70 -4.55 0.36
C LEU A 32 5.66 -3.36 0.56
N ARG A 33 6.97 -3.60 0.47
CA ARG A 33 7.99 -2.55 0.61
C ARG A 33 7.88 -1.51 -0.50
N MET A 34 7.66 -1.94 -1.74
CA MET A 34 7.54 -1.00 -2.87
C MET A 34 6.28 -0.13 -2.76
N LEU A 35 5.16 -0.69 -2.31
CA LEU A 35 3.93 0.07 -2.03
C LEU A 35 4.19 1.13 -0.95
N MET A 36 4.85 0.76 0.15
CA MET A 36 5.18 1.70 1.23
C MET A 36 6.21 2.74 0.78
N ASN A 37 7.17 2.36 -0.06
CA ASN A 37 8.18 3.28 -0.59
C ASN A 37 7.58 4.35 -1.49
N ASN A 38 6.55 4.01 -2.27
CA ASN A 38 5.79 4.98 -3.06
C ASN A 38 5.09 6.06 -2.22
N LEU A 39 4.93 5.85 -0.91
CA LEU A 39 4.32 6.81 0.01
C LEU A 39 5.31 7.37 1.04
N ASP A 40 6.60 7.16 0.81
CA ASP A 40 7.65 7.74 1.64
C ASP A 40 7.65 9.28 1.49
N PRO A 41 7.72 10.07 2.58
CA PRO A 41 7.80 11.54 2.52
C PRO A 41 8.94 12.08 1.66
N ASP A 42 10.03 11.32 1.51
CA ASP A 42 11.17 11.71 0.68
C ASP A 42 11.02 11.28 -0.80
N VAL A 43 9.92 10.59 -1.14
CA VAL A 43 9.65 10.04 -2.48
C VAL A 43 8.39 10.63 -3.10
N ALA A 44 7.30 10.71 -2.34
CA ALA A 44 5.97 11.09 -2.84
C ALA A 44 5.74 12.61 -2.77
N GLU A 45 5.03 13.17 -3.76
CA GLU A 45 4.64 14.58 -3.78
C GLU A 45 3.63 14.94 -2.67
N ASN A 46 2.65 14.06 -2.38
CA ASN A 46 1.67 14.26 -1.31
C ASN A 46 1.19 12.92 -0.71
N PRO A 47 2.02 12.27 0.14
CA PRO A 47 1.76 10.91 0.63
C PRO A 47 0.55 10.82 1.57
N LYS A 48 0.22 11.88 2.31
CA LYS A 48 -0.94 11.91 3.23
C LYS A 48 -2.27 11.77 2.48
N GLU A 49 -2.29 12.10 1.19
CA GLU A 49 -3.40 11.88 0.26
C GLU A 49 -3.23 10.68 -0.69
N LEU A 50 -2.25 9.83 -0.41
CA LEU A 50 -1.81 8.67 -1.19
C LEU A 50 -1.24 9.03 -2.58
N VAL A 51 -0.98 10.31 -2.85
CA VAL A 51 -0.50 10.80 -4.16
C VAL A 51 1.02 10.64 -4.24
N VAL A 52 1.48 9.98 -5.30
CA VAL A 52 2.90 9.72 -5.55
C VAL A 52 3.50 10.82 -6.42
N TYR A 53 3.01 10.98 -7.65
CA TYR A 53 3.40 12.05 -8.57
C TYR A 53 2.36 12.18 -9.70
N GLY A 54 2.52 13.18 -10.57
CA GLY A 54 1.72 13.31 -11.80
C GLY A 54 0.28 13.77 -11.53
N GLY A 55 0.12 14.74 -10.64
CA GLY A 55 -1.18 15.32 -10.28
C GLY A 55 -1.91 14.47 -9.25
N ILE A 56 -2.75 13.53 -9.68
CA ILE A 56 -3.58 12.70 -8.79
C ILE A 56 -3.26 11.20 -8.89
N GLY A 57 -2.09 10.84 -9.41
CA GLY A 57 -1.59 9.48 -9.46
C GLY A 57 -1.34 8.94 -8.05
N ARG A 58 -2.12 7.94 -7.62
CA ARG A 58 -2.11 7.41 -6.26
C ARG A 58 -1.60 5.98 -6.16
N ALA A 59 -0.99 5.64 -5.03
CA ALA A 59 -0.54 4.28 -4.72
C ALA A 59 -1.70 3.31 -4.38
N ALA A 60 -2.78 3.83 -3.77
CA ALA A 60 -4.00 3.10 -3.45
C ALA A 60 -5.23 4.01 -3.64
N ARG A 61 -6.43 3.41 -3.69
CA ARG A 61 -7.69 4.16 -3.94
C ARG A 61 -8.04 5.16 -2.82
N ASP A 62 -7.85 4.70 -1.59
CA ASP A 62 -8.11 5.38 -0.33
C ASP A 62 -7.36 4.61 0.78
N TRP A 63 -7.38 5.15 2.00
CA TRP A 63 -6.60 4.56 3.09
C TRP A 63 -7.11 3.20 3.54
N GLN A 64 -8.41 2.93 3.43
CA GLN A 64 -8.97 1.60 3.73
C GLN A 64 -8.42 0.56 2.75
N CYS A 65 -8.33 0.91 1.46
CA CYS A 65 -7.73 0.04 0.47
C CYS A 65 -6.22 -0.16 0.70
N PHE A 66 -5.48 0.89 1.07
CA PHE A 66 -4.06 0.77 1.43
C PHE A 66 -3.86 -0.22 2.58
N ASP A 67 -4.59 -0.03 3.68
CA ASP A 67 -4.50 -0.90 4.86
C ASP A 67 -4.79 -2.35 4.49
N LYS A 68 -5.83 -2.56 3.66
CA LYS A 68 -6.20 -3.91 3.25
C LYS A 68 -5.19 -4.55 2.30
N ILE A 69 -4.56 -3.79 1.40
CA ILE A 69 -3.47 -4.32 0.56
C ILE A 69 -2.29 -4.73 1.44
N VAL A 70 -1.89 -3.90 2.40
CA VAL A 70 -0.81 -4.20 3.34
C VAL A 70 -1.12 -5.46 4.15
N GLU A 71 -2.32 -5.56 4.71
CA GLU A 71 -2.78 -6.74 5.45
C GLU A 71 -2.78 -8.00 4.56
N THR A 72 -3.30 -7.91 3.34
CA THR A 72 -3.35 -9.06 2.43
C THR A 72 -1.95 -9.50 2.01
N LEU A 73 -1.04 -8.58 1.63
CA LEU A 73 0.33 -8.94 1.25
C LEU A 73 1.11 -9.62 2.37
N LYS A 74 0.88 -9.24 3.63
CA LYS A 74 1.50 -9.91 4.78
C LYS A 74 1.03 -11.35 4.97
N ASN A 75 -0.20 -11.66 4.53
CA ASN A 75 -0.83 -12.96 4.72
C ASN A 75 -0.88 -13.83 3.45
N LEU A 76 -0.54 -13.28 2.27
CA LEU A 76 -0.61 -13.96 0.98
C LEU A 76 0.36 -15.14 0.93
N GLU A 77 -0.16 -16.33 0.58
CA GLU A 77 0.66 -17.54 0.39
C GLU A 77 1.46 -17.49 -0.92
N ASP A 78 2.39 -18.43 -1.08
CA ASP A 78 3.28 -18.54 -2.24
C ASP A 78 2.57 -19.01 -3.52
N ASP A 79 1.44 -19.70 -3.38
CA ASP A 79 0.56 -20.15 -4.45
C ASP A 79 -0.68 -19.27 -4.63
N GLU A 80 -0.76 -18.11 -3.97
CA GLU A 80 -1.88 -17.18 -4.06
C GLU A 80 -1.55 -15.90 -4.86
N THR A 81 -2.55 -15.35 -5.53
CA THR A 81 -2.49 -14.10 -6.30
C THR A 81 -3.51 -13.09 -5.78
N LEU A 82 -3.03 -11.93 -5.33
CA LEU A 82 -3.87 -10.77 -5.01
C LEU A 82 -4.23 -9.98 -6.28
N LEU A 83 -5.53 -9.80 -6.52
CA LEU A 83 -6.04 -8.92 -7.56
C LEU A 83 -6.27 -7.51 -7.01
N VAL A 84 -5.63 -6.50 -7.62
CA VAL A 84 -5.83 -5.08 -7.29
C VAL A 84 -6.46 -4.36 -8.48
N GLN A 85 -7.66 -3.82 -8.30
CA GLN A 85 -8.40 -3.07 -9.34
C GLN A 85 -8.44 -1.59 -8.97
N SER A 86 -7.81 -0.73 -9.78
CA SER A 86 -7.72 0.72 -9.54
C SER A 86 -7.41 1.05 -8.07
N GLY A 87 -6.36 0.43 -7.52
CA GLY A 87 -5.89 0.64 -6.15
C GLY A 87 -6.75 0.05 -5.04
N LYS A 88 -7.72 -0.85 -5.34
CA LYS A 88 -8.50 -1.60 -4.34
C LYS A 88 -8.17 -3.10 -4.42
N PRO A 89 -7.90 -3.77 -3.29
CA PRO A 89 -7.75 -5.23 -3.27
C PRO A 89 -9.13 -5.87 -3.42
N VAL A 90 -9.37 -6.62 -4.50
CA VAL A 90 -10.70 -7.15 -4.85
C VAL A 90 -10.86 -8.66 -4.67
N GLY A 91 -9.76 -9.41 -4.53
CA GLY A 91 -9.82 -10.84 -4.28
C GLY A 91 -8.43 -11.49 -4.22
N VAL A 92 -8.37 -12.67 -3.63
CA VAL A 92 -7.21 -13.55 -3.61
C VAL A 92 -7.65 -14.90 -4.15
N PHE A 93 -6.84 -15.48 -5.04
CA PHE A 93 -7.10 -16.78 -5.66
C PHE A 93 -5.81 -17.60 -5.70
N LYS A 94 -5.94 -18.91 -5.72
CA LYS A 94 -4.86 -19.85 -6.04
C LYS A 94 -4.77 -20.08 -7.54
#